data_AF-A0A1F4JTA1-F1
#
_entry.id   AF-A0A1F4JTA1-F1
#
_cell.length_a   1.000
_cell.length_b   1.000
_cell.length_c   1.000
_cell.angle_alpha   90.00
_cell.angle_beta   90.00
_cell.angle_gamma   90.00
#
_symmetry.space_group_name_H-M   'P 1'
#
loop_
_entity.id
_entity.type
_entity.pdbx_description
1 polymer ?
#
loop_
_entity_poly.entity_id
_entity_poly.type
_entity_poly.pdbx_seq_one_letter_code
_entity_poly.pdbx_strand_id
1 'polypeptide(L)'
;MKKTIKYLVPALAVFLAGCAVMPSAADLDKLAADIAKASFRDEGQAKVDRLVQDDANRECSAADVAGKPIAEKVGQAIEAANLKTIKWPSDGKFLGDWKEGERVAQDGRGMTWTDKAGSVSGGNCYNCHQISKQEISFGTIGPSLYNYGKLRGVADPASPASKPIVEYTWGKIWNARAYNACSQMPRAGHNGFLTEQQIKNVMALLLDPKSPVNQ
;
A
#
# COMPACT_ATOMS: atom_id res chain seq x y z
N MET A 1 51.73 40.52 -47.38
CA MET A 1 50.84 39.34 -47.21
C MET A 1 51.04 38.78 -45.79
N LYS A 2 49.97 38.27 -45.15
CA LYS A 2 49.87 37.75 -43.77
C LYS A 2 49.37 38.75 -42.72
N LYS A 3 48.06 38.81 -42.52
CA LYS A 3 47.39 39.20 -41.26
C LYS A 3 45.88 38.88 -41.33
N THR A 4 45.49 37.61 -41.21
CA THR A 4 44.05 37.27 -41.09
C THR A 4 43.73 35.90 -40.48
N ILE A 5 44.59 35.31 -39.65
CA ILE A 5 44.29 34.01 -39.01
C ILE A 5 44.66 34.07 -37.52
N LYS A 6 43.88 34.77 -36.70
CA LYS A 6 43.99 34.69 -35.23
C LYS A 6 42.66 34.78 -34.45
N TYR A 7 41.50 34.78 -35.11
CA TYR A 7 40.21 34.91 -34.41
C TYR A 7 39.22 33.76 -34.64
N LEU A 8 39.61 32.67 -35.31
CA LEU A 8 38.70 31.55 -35.60
C LEU A 8 38.68 30.43 -34.54
N VAL A 9 39.45 30.55 -33.47
CA VAL A 9 39.60 29.49 -32.45
C VAL A 9 38.63 29.58 -31.24
N PRO A 10 38.04 30.72 -30.84
CA PRO A 10 37.12 30.71 -29.68
C PRO A 10 35.70 30.20 -30.01
N ALA A 11 35.32 30.11 -31.29
CA ALA A 11 33.95 29.71 -31.66
C ALA A 11 33.69 28.19 -31.56
N LEU A 12 34.73 27.35 -31.64
CA LEU A 12 34.57 25.88 -31.60
C LEU A 12 34.41 25.33 -30.17
N ALA A 13 34.91 26.06 -29.15
CA ALA A 13 34.80 25.64 -27.75
C ALA A 13 33.39 25.86 -27.17
N VAL A 14 32.62 26.81 -27.70
CA VAL A 14 31.24 27.07 -27.25
C VAL A 14 30.25 26.05 -27.82
N PHE A 15 30.53 25.47 -29.00
CA PHE A 15 29.68 24.43 -29.60
C PHE A 15 29.80 23.06 -28.93
N LEU A 16 30.92 22.76 -28.25
CA LEU A 16 31.12 21.50 -27.55
C LEU A 16 30.46 21.45 -26.16
N ALA A 17 30.04 22.60 -25.61
CA ALA A 17 29.31 22.65 -24.33
C ALA A 17 27.80 22.38 -24.47
N GLY A 18 27.25 22.34 -25.68
CA GLY A 18 25.82 22.14 -25.95
C GLY A 18 25.33 20.70 -25.81
N CYS A 19 26.23 19.71 -25.70
CA CYS A 19 25.86 18.28 -25.68
C CYS A 19 25.76 17.68 -24.28
N ALA A 20 25.81 18.48 -23.22
CA ALA A 20 25.74 18.01 -21.83
C ALA A 20 24.46 18.48 -21.09
N VAL A 21 23.35 18.67 -21.80
CA VAL A 21 22.05 18.91 -21.15
C VAL A 21 21.51 17.57 -20.66
N MET A 22 21.66 17.32 -19.37
CA MET A 22 20.99 16.20 -18.71
C MET A 22 19.47 16.39 -18.79
N PRO A 23 18.68 15.33 -19.00
CA PRO A 23 17.22 15.42 -18.97
C PRO A 23 16.74 16.04 -17.66
N SER A 24 15.69 16.85 -17.71
CA SER A 24 15.06 17.35 -16.49
C SER A 24 14.35 16.21 -15.73
N ALA A 25 14.02 16.42 -14.45
CA ALA A 25 13.23 15.45 -13.69
C ALA A 25 11.89 15.15 -14.38
N ALA A 26 11.24 16.16 -14.96
CA ALA A 26 10.01 15.99 -15.71
C ALA A 26 10.19 15.16 -17.01
N ASP A 27 11.33 15.30 -17.68
CA ASP A 27 11.65 14.47 -18.84
C ASP A 27 11.87 13.01 -18.46
N LEU A 28 12.52 12.77 -17.32
CA LEU A 28 12.73 11.43 -16.77
C LEU A 28 11.42 10.79 -16.31
N ASP A 29 10.53 11.54 -15.66
CA ASP A 29 9.21 11.06 -15.24
C ASP A 29 8.35 10.68 -16.46
N LYS A 30 8.36 11.53 -17.49
CA LYS A 30 7.67 11.24 -18.76
C LYS A 30 8.24 9.98 -19.41
N LEU A 31 9.57 9.87 -19.50
CA LEU A 31 10.25 8.72 -20.08
C LEU A 31 9.90 7.44 -19.30
N ALA A 32 9.90 7.48 -17.97
CA ALA A 32 9.53 6.35 -17.13
C ALA A 32 8.08 5.92 -17.36
N ALA A 33 7.15 6.87 -17.46
CA ALA A 33 5.74 6.58 -17.77
C ALA A 33 5.58 5.96 -19.18
N ASP A 34 6.29 6.47 -20.18
CA ASP A 34 6.27 5.93 -21.55
C ASP A 34 6.85 4.51 -21.61
N ILE A 35 7.96 4.26 -20.89
CA ILE A 35 8.56 2.91 -20.77
C ILE A 35 7.57 1.94 -20.10
N ALA A 36 6.97 2.33 -18.98
CA ALA A 36 5.99 1.49 -18.30
C ALA A 36 4.80 1.16 -19.22
N LYS A 37 4.25 2.16 -19.91
CA LYS A 37 3.13 1.95 -20.84
C LYS A 37 3.49 1.01 -22.00
N ALA A 38 4.72 1.05 -22.49
CA ALA A 38 5.18 0.21 -23.59
C ALA A 38 5.61 -1.21 -23.17
N SER A 39 5.99 -1.40 -21.90
CA SER A 39 6.63 -2.63 -21.43
C SER A 39 5.65 -3.68 -20.88
N PHE A 40 4.42 -3.28 -20.53
CA PHE A 40 3.41 -4.16 -19.95
C PHE A 40 2.25 -4.40 -20.90
N ARG A 41 1.66 -5.60 -20.83
CA ARG A 41 0.44 -6.00 -21.52
C ARG A 41 -0.50 -6.72 -20.57
N ASP A 42 -1.77 -6.82 -20.94
CA ASP A 42 -2.72 -7.64 -20.20
C ASP A 42 -2.30 -9.12 -20.21
N GLU A 43 -2.46 -9.79 -19.07
CA GLU A 43 -2.23 -11.23 -18.90
C GLU A 43 -3.18 -11.80 -17.84
N GLY A 44 -4.01 -12.77 -18.22
CA GLY A 44 -5.05 -13.30 -17.34
C GLY A 44 -5.96 -12.20 -16.79
N GLN A 45 -6.09 -12.13 -15.46
CA GLN A 45 -6.82 -11.08 -14.74
C GLN A 45 -5.97 -9.85 -14.39
N ALA A 46 -4.66 -9.87 -14.65
CA ALA A 46 -3.79 -8.72 -14.49
C ALA A 46 -3.87 -7.84 -15.73
N LYS A 47 -4.46 -6.65 -15.59
CA LYS A 47 -4.67 -5.69 -16.66
C LYS A 47 -3.74 -4.49 -16.50
N VAL A 48 -3.43 -3.81 -17.60
CA VAL A 48 -2.54 -2.65 -17.61
C VAL A 48 -3.11 -1.43 -16.88
N ASP A 49 -4.42 -1.41 -16.61
CA ASP A 49 -5.07 -0.38 -15.80
C ASP A 49 -4.51 -0.32 -14.36
N ARG A 50 -3.96 -1.42 -13.84
CA ARG A 50 -3.27 -1.49 -12.54
C ARG A 50 -2.02 -0.60 -12.46
N LEU A 51 -1.48 -0.17 -13.61
CA LEU A 51 -0.36 0.78 -13.68
C LEU A 51 -0.80 2.21 -13.44
N VAL A 52 -2.10 2.51 -13.54
CA VAL A 52 -2.65 3.84 -13.27
C VAL A 52 -2.63 4.08 -11.77
N GLN A 53 -1.78 5.00 -11.35
CA GLN A 53 -1.67 5.40 -9.96
C GLN A 53 -2.81 6.36 -9.59
N ASP A 54 -3.43 6.13 -8.43
CA ASP A 54 -4.20 7.18 -7.78
C ASP A 54 -3.29 8.24 -7.15
N ASP A 55 -3.89 9.34 -6.68
CA ASP A 55 -3.15 10.45 -6.07
C ASP A 55 -2.27 9.99 -4.91
N ALA A 56 -2.78 9.11 -4.04
CA ALA A 56 -2.01 8.62 -2.90
C ALA A 56 -0.77 7.84 -3.36
N ASN A 57 -0.87 6.96 -4.36
CA ASN A 57 0.27 6.23 -4.90
C ASN A 57 1.27 7.18 -5.57
N ARG A 58 0.79 8.11 -6.40
CA ARG A 58 1.66 9.06 -7.11
C ARG A 58 2.48 9.92 -6.15
N GLU A 59 1.82 10.56 -5.17
CA GLU A 59 2.50 11.44 -4.22
C GLU A 59 3.48 10.67 -3.31
N CYS A 60 3.11 9.46 -2.88
CA CYS A 60 4.00 8.61 -2.09
C CYS A 60 5.21 8.13 -2.89
N SER A 61 5.04 7.75 -4.16
CA SER A 61 6.15 7.42 -5.06
C SER A 61 7.07 8.61 -5.29
N ALA A 62 6.51 9.81 -5.49
CA ALA A 62 7.31 11.03 -5.68
C ALA A 62 8.14 11.38 -4.44
N ALA A 63 7.57 11.22 -3.24
CA ALA A 63 8.29 11.44 -1.98
C ALA A 63 9.47 10.45 -1.81
N ASP A 64 9.23 9.16 -2.12
CA ASP A 64 10.25 8.11 -2.04
C ASP A 64 11.41 8.35 -3.02
N VAL A 65 11.10 8.67 -4.29
CA VAL A 65 12.11 9.04 -5.30
C VAL A 65 12.93 10.26 -4.87
N ALA A 66 12.29 11.24 -4.23
CA ALA A 66 12.97 12.41 -3.70
C ALA A 66 13.81 12.12 -2.45
N GLY A 67 13.71 10.92 -1.87
CA GLY A 67 14.38 10.52 -0.62
C GLY A 67 13.94 11.34 0.58
N LYS A 68 12.70 11.85 0.58
CA LYS A 68 12.19 12.76 1.60
C LYS A 68 10.86 12.24 2.16
N PRO A 69 10.55 12.51 3.44
CA PRO A 69 9.21 12.31 3.95
C PRO A 69 8.19 13.10 3.12
N ILE A 70 6.98 12.56 2.99
CA ILE A 70 5.89 13.28 2.36
C ILE A 70 5.61 14.59 3.12
N ALA A 71 5.35 15.67 2.39
CA ALA A 71 5.03 16.95 3.01
C ALA A 71 3.77 16.80 3.89
N GLU A 72 3.81 17.34 5.12
CA GLU A 72 2.77 17.13 6.13
C GLU A 72 1.35 17.42 5.61
N LYS A 73 1.17 18.56 4.94
CA LYS A 73 -0.11 18.97 4.36
C LYS A 73 -0.63 17.98 3.30
N VAL A 74 0.28 17.41 2.51
CA VAL A 74 -0.05 16.39 1.50
C VAL A 74 -0.41 15.08 2.20
N GLY A 75 0.35 14.68 3.23
CA GLY A 75 0.06 13.52 4.05
C GLY A 75 -1.33 13.58 4.69
N GLN A 76 -1.67 14.70 5.33
CA GLN A 76 -2.99 14.95 5.92
C GLN A 76 -4.12 14.91 4.88
N ALA A 77 -3.88 15.46 3.68
CA ALA A 77 -4.85 15.40 2.59
C ALA A 77 -5.08 13.96 2.11
N ILE A 78 -4.01 13.15 2.00
CA ILE A 78 -4.08 11.73 1.66
C ILE A 78 -4.87 10.97 2.72
N GLU A 79 -4.57 11.16 4.00
CA GLU A 79 -5.27 10.50 5.11
C GLU A 79 -6.75 10.84 5.10
N ALA A 80 -7.10 12.12 4.99
CA ALA A 80 -8.49 12.58 4.93
C ALA A 80 -9.24 12.05 3.69
N ALA A 81 -8.58 11.99 2.53
CA ALA A 81 -9.17 11.44 1.32
C ALA A 81 -9.40 9.93 1.45
N ASN A 82 -8.42 9.18 1.96
CA ASN A 82 -8.50 7.73 2.11
C ASN A 82 -9.49 7.33 3.22
N LEU A 83 -9.63 8.12 4.29
CA LEU A 83 -10.63 7.90 5.34
C LEU A 83 -12.06 7.90 4.77
N LYS A 84 -12.36 8.80 3.81
CA LYS A 84 -13.67 8.85 3.13
C LYS A 84 -13.96 7.64 2.25
N THR A 85 -12.95 6.83 1.91
CA THR A 85 -13.12 5.61 1.11
C THR A 85 -13.44 4.38 1.95
N ILE A 86 -13.40 4.50 3.28
CA ILE A 86 -13.72 3.40 4.18
C ILE A 86 -15.22 3.11 4.08
N LYS A 87 -15.56 1.88 3.72
CA LYS A 87 -16.93 1.37 3.83
C LYS A 87 -17.04 0.59 5.12
N TRP A 88 -17.98 0.99 5.96
CA TRP A 88 -18.29 0.29 7.21
C TRP A 88 -19.08 -0.99 6.92
N PRO A 89 -19.08 -1.98 7.86
CA PRO A 89 -19.82 -3.22 7.68
C PRO A 89 -21.29 -2.95 7.36
N SER A 90 -21.80 -3.60 6.31
CA SER A 90 -23.17 -3.40 5.81
C SER A 90 -24.27 -3.74 6.83
N ASP A 91 -23.96 -4.62 7.78
CA ASP A 91 -24.85 -5.10 8.85
C ASP A 91 -24.49 -4.54 10.23
N GLY A 92 -23.52 -3.63 10.31
CA GLY A 92 -22.99 -3.08 11.56
C GLY A 92 -22.21 -4.09 12.43
N LYS A 93 -21.96 -5.32 11.96
CA LYS A 93 -21.20 -6.34 12.69
C LYS A 93 -19.76 -6.37 12.21
N PHE A 94 -18.81 -6.13 13.11
CA PHE A 94 -17.40 -6.02 12.74
C PHE A 94 -16.63 -7.34 12.76
N LEU A 95 -17.07 -8.32 13.55
CA LEU A 95 -16.36 -9.59 13.74
C LEU A 95 -17.07 -10.74 13.02
N GLY A 96 -16.27 -11.56 12.35
CA GLY A 96 -16.66 -12.83 11.74
C GLY A 96 -16.09 -14.02 12.52
N ASP A 97 -15.56 -15.02 11.81
CA ASP A 97 -14.93 -16.21 12.41
C ASP A 97 -13.40 -16.07 12.43
N TRP A 98 -12.79 -16.12 13.62
CA TRP A 98 -11.35 -16.02 13.78
C TRP A 98 -10.59 -17.19 13.13
N LYS A 99 -11.21 -18.38 13.00
CA LYS A 99 -10.59 -19.53 12.33
C LYS A 99 -10.43 -19.28 10.84
N GLU A 100 -11.43 -18.66 10.24
CA GLU A 100 -11.34 -18.23 8.84
C GLU A 100 -10.44 -17.01 8.70
N GLY A 101 -10.37 -16.16 9.73
CA GLY A 101 -9.43 -15.06 9.80
C GLY A 101 -7.98 -15.53 9.71
N GLU A 102 -7.64 -16.62 10.42
CA GLU A 102 -6.33 -17.26 10.33
C GLU A 102 -6.04 -17.76 8.91
N ARG A 103 -7.03 -18.39 8.23
CA ARG A 103 -6.86 -18.79 6.83
C ARG A 103 -6.58 -17.62 5.91
N VAL A 104 -7.35 -16.53 6.04
CA VAL A 104 -7.13 -15.30 5.26
C VAL A 104 -5.76 -14.70 5.56
N ALA A 105 -5.32 -14.70 6.82
CA ALA A 105 -4.02 -14.15 7.20
C ALA A 105 -2.83 -14.95 6.65
N GLN A 106 -2.98 -16.26 6.52
CA GLN A 106 -1.98 -17.18 5.97
C GLN A 106 -1.95 -17.22 4.44
N ASP A 107 -3.10 -17.00 3.80
CA ASP A 107 -3.19 -17.11 2.35
C ASP A 107 -2.50 -15.93 1.66
N GLY A 108 -1.50 -16.24 0.83
CA GLY A 108 -0.76 -15.28 0.01
C GLY A 108 -1.15 -15.30 -1.48
N ARG A 109 -2.16 -16.08 -1.87
CA ARG A 109 -2.63 -16.21 -3.26
C ARG A 109 -3.59 -15.08 -3.64
N GLY A 110 -3.82 -14.96 -4.94
CA GLY A 110 -4.89 -14.13 -5.50
C GLY A 110 -4.38 -12.91 -6.24
N MET A 111 -5.22 -12.42 -7.15
CA MET A 111 -4.98 -11.24 -7.98
C MET A 111 -3.73 -11.28 -8.87
N THR A 112 -2.94 -12.36 -8.94
CA THR A 112 -1.78 -12.43 -9.84
C THR A 112 -2.20 -12.77 -11.28
N TRP A 113 -1.26 -12.67 -12.23
CA TRP A 113 -1.50 -12.99 -13.64
C TRP A 113 -1.70 -14.50 -13.89
N THR A 114 -1.21 -15.37 -13.00
CA THR A 114 -1.40 -16.83 -13.08
C THR A 114 -2.64 -17.33 -12.33
N ASP A 115 -3.19 -16.52 -11.43
CA ASP A 115 -4.43 -16.86 -10.73
C ASP A 115 -5.62 -16.77 -11.68
N LYS A 116 -6.59 -17.68 -11.52
CA LYS A 116 -7.82 -17.64 -12.31
C LYS A 116 -8.67 -16.42 -11.91
N ALA A 117 -9.35 -15.83 -12.89
CA ALA A 117 -10.30 -14.75 -12.61
C ALA A 117 -11.38 -15.23 -11.62
N GLY A 118 -11.63 -14.44 -10.58
CA GLY A 118 -12.57 -14.78 -9.51
C GLY A 118 -12.03 -15.73 -8.44
N SER A 119 -10.76 -16.14 -8.50
CA SER A 119 -10.11 -16.83 -7.38
C SER A 119 -10.16 -15.97 -6.11
N VAL A 120 -10.43 -16.62 -4.98
CA VAL A 120 -10.35 -15.99 -3.67
C VAL A 120 -8.92 -15.51 -3.44
N SER A 121 -8.78 -14.28 -2.94
CA SER A 121 -7.49 -13.70 -2.59
C SER A 121 -7.30 -13.68 -1.09
N GLY A 122 -6.08 -13.96 -0.65
CA GLY A 122 -5.70 -13.93 0.75
C GLY A 122 -5.21 -12.55 1.21
N GLY A 123 -5.05 -12.41 2.52
CA GLY A 123 -4.55 -11.19 3.16
C GLY A 123 -3.03 -11.14 3.26
N ASN A 124 -2.37 -12.30 3.20
CA ASN A 124 -0.91 -12.45 3.31
C ASN A 124 -0.31 -11.72 4.53
N CYS A 125 -1.06 -11.68 5.64
CA CYS A 125 -0.76 -10.85 6.79
C CYS A 125 0.55 -11.29 7.47
N TYR A 126 0.80 -12.61 7.53
CA TYR A 126 2.01 -13.16 8.16
C TYR A 126 3.30 -12.77 7.42
N ASN A 127 3.26 -12.45 6.12
CA ASN A 127 4.45 -11.94 5.41
C ASN A 127 4.98 -10.62 5.96
N CYS A 128 4.16 -9.88 6.72
CA CYS A 128 4.52 -8.57 7.26
C CYS A 128 4.50 -8.53 8.79
N HIS A 129 3.70 -9.37 9.44
CA HIS A 129 3.38 -9.27 10.85
C HIS A 129 3.52 -10.62 11.55
N GLN A 130 4.08 -10.61 12.76
CA GLN A 130 3.79 -11.67 13.73
C GLN A 130 2.34 -11.52 14.22
N ILE A 131 1.53 -12.58 14.18
CA ILE A 131 0.10 -12.52 14.60
C ILE A 131 -0.16 -13.51 15.73
N SER A 132 -0.08 -14.81 15.48
CA SER A 132 -0.14 -15.81 16.55
C SER A 132 1.24 -16.12 17.13
N LYS A 133 1.27 -16.70 18.34
CA LYS A 133 2.52 -17.21 18.94
C LYS A 133 2.95 -18.53 18.31
N GLN A 134 1.99 -19.30 17.80
CA GLN A 134 2.19 -20.65 17.28
C GLN A 134 2.80 -20.63 15.88
N GLU A 135 2.49 -19.62 15.08
CA GLU A 135 3.11 -19.42 13.77
C GLU A 135 4.53 -18.88 13.91
N ILE A 136 5.50 -19.60 13.34
CA ILE A 136 6.92 -19.25 13.40
C ILE A 136 7.41 -18.59 12.10
N SER A 137 6.64 -18.70 11.02
CA SER A 137 6.91 -18.07 9.74
C SER A 137 6.17 -16.74 9.65
N PHE A 138 6.84 -15.66 10.01
CA PHE A 138 6.30 -14.31 9.91
C PHE A 138 7.36 -13.28 9.53
N GLY A 139 6.92 -12.18 8.91
CA GLY A 139 7.74 -11.03 8.59
C GLY A 139 7.74 -9.96 9.67
N THR A 140 8.59 -8.96 9.47
CA THR A 140 8.84 -7.85 10.42
C THR A 140 8.77 -6.48 9.75
N ILE A 141 8.17 -6.40 8.56
CA ILE A 141 7.93 -5.13 7.86
C ILE A 141 6.94 -4.27 8.67
N GLY A 142 5.88 -4.91 9.17
CA GLY A 142 4.92 -4.31 10.07
C GLY A 142 5.21 -4.66 11.53
N PRO A 143 4.55 -3.97 12.48
CA PRO A 143 4.66 -4.31 13.89
C PRO A 143 4.06 -5.68 14.20
N SER A 144 4.50 -6.29 15.30
CA SER A 144 3.81 -7.48 15.83
C SER A 144 2.36 -7.13 16.21
N LEU A 145 1.45 -8.01 15.82
CA LEU A 145 0.03 -8.02 16.14
C LEU A 145 -0.31 -9.13 17.16
N TYR A 146 0.70 -9.78 17.74
CA TYR A 146 0.47 -10.72 18.83
C TYR A 146 -0.16 -10.03 20.03
N ASN A 147 -1.19 -10.64 20.63
CA ASN A 147 -2.03 -10.04 21.67
C ASN A 147 -2.71 -8.73 21.25
N TYR A 148 -3.00 -8.50 19.96
CA TYR A 148 -3.49 -7.21 19.46
C TYR A 148 -4.69 -6.65 20.25
N GLY A 149 -5.75 -7.45 20.42
CA GLY A 149 -6.97 -7.07 21.13
C GLY A 149 -6.72 -6.95 22.63
N LYS A 150 -6.01 -7.92 23.21
CA LYS A 150 -5.65 -7.96 24.65
C LYS A 150 -4.85 -6.72 25.08
N LEU A 151 -3.82 -6.34 24.32
CA LEU A 151 -2.96 -5.19 24.60
C LEU A 151 -3.69 -3.84 24.41
N ARG A 152 -4.81 -3.83 23.69
CA ARG A 152 -5.65 -2.65 23.46
C ARG A 152 -6.89 -2.60 24.36
N GLY A 153 -6.98 -3.49 25.35
CA GLY A 153 -8.08 -3.52 26.31
C GLY A 153 -9.42 -3.98 25.73
N VAL A 154 -9.41 -4.67 24.59
CA VAL A 154 -10.64 -5.18 23.95
C VAL A 154 -11.05 -6.48 24.63
N ALA A 155 -11.77 -6.36 25.75
CA ALA A 155 -12.34 -7.50 26.48
C ALA A 155 -13.68 -7.97 25.89
N ASP A 156 -14.47 -7.03 25.34
CA ASP A 156 -15.69 -7.31 24.57
C ASP A 156 -15.70 -6.40 23.33
N PRO A 157 -15.48 -6.95 22.11
CA PRO A 157 -15.52 -6.18 20.87
C PRO A 157 -16.86 -5.52 20.56
N ALA A 158 -17.97 -5.98 21.14
CA ALA A 158 -19.29 -5.38 20.95
C ALA A 158 -19.58 -4.23 21.92
N SER A 159 -18.75 -4.05 22.95
CA SER A 159 -18.96 -3.02 23.96
C SER A 159 -18.68 -1.60 23.42
N PRO A 160 -19.37 -0.57 23.93
CA PRO A 160 -19.07 0.83 23.58
C PRO A 160 -17.63 1.24 23.88
N ALA A 161 -17.00 0.65 24.91
CA ALA A 161 -15.63 0.95 25.30
C ALA A 161 -14.60 0.48 24.25
N SER A 162 -14.88 -0.64 23.55
CA SER A 162 -14.00 -1.17 22.50
C SER A 162 -14.20 -0.49 21.14
N LYS A 163 -15.31 0.22 20.96
CA LYS A 163 -15.71 0.80 19.66
C LYS A 163 -14.60 1.57 18.94
N PRO A 164 -13.82 2.47 19.60
CA PRO A 164 -12.75 3.20 18.92
C PRO A 164 -11.67 2.28 18.33
N ILE A 165 -11.28 1.22 19.04
CA ILE A 165 -10.27 0.26 18.56
C ILE A 165 -10.84 -0.62 17.45
N VAL A 166 -12.11 -1.03 17.56
CA VAL A 166 -12.78 -1.83 16.54
C VAL A 166 -12.88 -1.05 15.21
N GLU A 167 -13.35 0.21 15.26
CA GLU A 167 -13.46 1.06 14.07
C GLU A 167 -12.09 1.40 13.48
N TYR A 168 -11.08 1.68 14.32
CA TYR A 168 -9.71 1.88 13.88
C TYR A 168 -9.14 0.64 13.17
N THR A 169 -9.33 -0.56 13.73
CA THR A 169 -8.80 -1.81 13.17
C THR A 169 -9.46 -2.10 11.82
N TRP A 170 -10.78 -1.93 11.74
CA TRP A 170 -11.53 -2.05 10.49
C TRP A 170 -10.98 -1.09 9.44
N GLY A 171 -10.87 0.18 9.79
CA GLY A 171 -10.39 1.20 8.88
C GLY A 171 -8.94 0.94 8.43
N LYS A 172 -8.06 0.47 9.33
CA LYS A 172 -6.68 0.11 9.00
C LYS A 172 -6.60 -1.04 8.00
N ILE A 173 -7.42 -2.09 8.16
CA ILE A 173 -7.47 -3.21 7.20
C ILE A 173 -8.10 -2.76 5.88
N TRP A 174 -9.17 -1.98 5.93
CA TRP A 174 -9.87 -1.50 4.74
C TRP A 174 -8.98 -0.58 3.89
N ASN A 175 -8.38 0.43 4.51
CA ASN A 175 -7.49 1.39 3.88
C ASN A 175 -6.47 1.95 4.89
N ALA A 176 -5.31 1.29 4.98
CA ALA A 176 -4.26 1.65 5.94
C ALA A 176 -3.74 3.09 5.81
N ARG A 177 -3.84 3.69 4.61
CA ARG A 177 -3.41 5.06 4.32
C ARG A 177 -4.35 6.13 4.85
N ALA A 178 -5.53 5.75 5.36
CA ALA A 178 -6.42 6.65 6.08
C ALA A 178 -5.85 7.13 7.43
N TYR A 179 -4.84 6.43 7.96
CA TYR A 179 -4.30 6.65 9.31
C TYR A 179 -2.76 6.70 9.33
N ASN A 180 -2.13 6.59 8.17
CA ASN A 180 -0.68 6.73 7.99
C ASN A 180 -0.44 6.92 6.50
N ALA A 181 -0.28 8.16 6.06
CA ALA A 181 0.06 8.47 4.67
C ALA A 181 1.27 7.62 4.23
N CYS A 182 1.19 7.06 3.02
CA CYS A 182 2.25 6.20 2.48
C CYS A 182 2.55 4.91 3.26
N SER A 183 1.62 4.45 4.12
CA SER A 183 1.67 3.10 4.68
C SER A 183 1.92 2.04 3.61
N GLN A 184 2.86 1.14 3.89
CA GLN A 184 3.21 0.00 3.05
C GLN A 184 2.22 -1.17 3.19
N MET A 185 1.40 -1.17 4.25
CA MET A 185 0.28 -2.10 4.36
C MET A 185 -0.71 -1.86 3.20
N PRO A 186 -1.07 -2.89 2.41
CA PRO A 186 -2.02 -2.75 1.32
C PRO A 186 -3.40 -2.26 1.77
N ARG A 187 -4.10 -1.55 0.89
CA ARG A 187 -5.46 -1.01 1.15
C ARG A 187 -6.52 -2.04 0.77
N ALA A 188 -6.66 -3.08 1.58
CA ALA A 188 -7.32 -4.33 1.18
C ALA A 188 -8.77 -4.20 0.73
N GLY A 189 -9.59 -3.52 1.55
CA GLY A 189 -11.00 -3.27 1.21
C GLY A 189 -11.16 -2.22 0.11
N HIS A 190 -10.31 -1.18 0.11
CA HIS A 190 -10.35 -0.14 -0.92
C HIS A 190 -10.01 -0.67 -2.32
N ASN A 191 -8.98 -1.51 -2.43
CA ASN A 191 -8.56 -2.14 -3.68
C ASN A 191 -9.40 -3.38 -4.04
N GLY A 192 -10.29 -3.80 -3.15
CA GLY A 192 -11.26 -4.88 -3.39
C GLY A 192 -10.68 -6.30 -3.44
N PHE A 193 -9.44 -6.52 -3.00
CA PHE A 193 -8.87 -7.87 -2.98
C PHE A 193 -9.27 -8.68 -1.74
N LEU A 194 -9.73 -8.03 -0.65
CA LEU A 194 -10.44 -8.70 0.42
C LEU A 194 -11.92 -8.26 0.43
N THR A 195 -12.81 -9.24 0.51
CA THR A 195 -14.25 -9.02 0.70
C THR A 195 -14.57 -8.54 2.12
N GLU A 196 -15.75 -7.94 2.31
CA GLU A 196 -16.23 -7.53 3.64
C GLU A 196 -16.17 -8.70 4.64
N GLN A 197 -16.58 -9.90 4.23
CA GLN A 197 -16.57 -11.07 5.11
C GLN A 197 -15.15 -11.52 5.49
N GLN A 198 -14.20 -11.48 4.54
CA GLN A 198 -12.79 -11.80 4.86
C GLN A 198 -12.21 -10.77 5.84
N ILE A 199 -12.54 -9.48 5.68
CA ILE A 199 -12.13 -8.44 6.64
C ILE A 199 -12.75 -8.70 8.02
N LYS A 200 -14.05 -9.04 8.11
CA LYS A 200 -14.69 -9.43 9.37
C LYS A 200 -13.99 -10.63 10.04
N ASN A 201 -13.56 -11.60 9.26
CA ASN A 201 -12.85 -12.78 9.78
C ASN A 201 -11.46 -12.39 10.34
N VAL A 202 -10.69 -11.55 9.62
CA VAL A 202 -9.41 -11.01 10.13
C VAL A 202 -9.61 -10.13 11.36
N MET A 203 -10.68 -9.33 11.41
CA MET A 203 -11.07 -8.58 12.60
C MET A 203 -11.27 -9.50 13.81
N ALA A 204 -11.98 -10.62 13.63
CA ALA A 204 -12.17 -11.61 14.67
C ALA A 204 -10.85 -12.26 15.10
N LEU A 205 -9.95 -12.59 14.16
CA LEU A 205 -8.61 -13.09 14.48
C LEU A 205 -7.85 -12.14 15.43
N LEU A 206 -7.90 -10.84 15.17
CA LEU A 206 -7.15 -9.85 15.95
C LEU A 206 -7.84 -9.43 17.25
N LEU A 207 -9.17 -9.40 17.29
CA LEU A 207 -9.94 -8.77 18.37
C LEU A 207 -10.79 -9.72 19.21
N ASP A 208 -11.14 -10.91 18.73
CA ASP A 208 -11.92 -11.86 19.51
C ASP A 208 -11.10 -12.33 20.73
N PRO A 209 -11.61 -12.17 21.97
CA PRO A 209 -10.95 -12.66 23.18
C PRO A 209 -10.77 -14.18 23.22
N LYS A 210 -11.42 -14.95 22.33
CA LYS A 210 -11.26 -16.41 22.15
C LYS A 210 -10.29 -16.78 21.04
N SER A 211 -9.84 -15.82 20.24
CA SER A 211 -8.80 -16.07 19.24
C SER A 211 -7.50 -16.51 19.92
N PRO A 212 -6.77 -17.50 19.38
CA PRO A 212 -5.44 -17.89 19.88
C PRO A 212 -4.43 -16.72 19.95
N VAL A 213 -4.64 -15.67 19.16
CA VAL A 213 -3.83 -14.44 19.17
C VAL A 213 -3.91 -13.71 20.50
N ASN A 214 -5.02 -13.83 21.23
CA ASN A 214 -5.32 -13.08 22.46
C ASN A 214 -5.33 -13.95 23.74
N GLN A 215 -4.93 -15.22 23.67
CA GLN A 215 -4.86 -16.11 24.85
C GLN A 215 -3.58 -15.83 25.67
#